data_AF-A0A7C3L200-F1
#
_entry.id   AF-A0A7C3L200-F1
#
_cell.length_a   1.000
_cell.length_b   1.000
_cell.length_c   1.000
_cell.angle_alpha   90.00
_cell.angle_beta   90.00
_cell.angle_gamma   90.00
#
_symmetry.space_group_name_H-M   'P 1'
#
loop_
_entity.id
_entity.type
_entity.pdbx_description
1 polymer ?
#
loop_
_entity_poly.entity_id
_entity_poly.type
_entity_poly.pdbx_seq_one_letter_code
_entity_poly.pdbx_strand_id
1 'polypeptide(L)'
;MPEYVRITDVSPRDGLQNEPGIIPTTEKVRLVELLAQTGVDEIEVTSFVSPKWVPQLGDAKEVLKALKPLPEGGVGVGFSRLTNQSGQSDSSVALGQSPARQRITLDRAHALRHAMNGPEHALWNALNDRARMGFKFRRQHPLGPFILDFYCHELRLAVEVDGCTHRNADAQGYDAERDTWVASQGIRTIRVSNDSVIADPIMVALRIRDIALAMDAGDASQPTPTLPSGRGFKAPMLSALVPNSLGFQGVVDANRFAYRRLISKVSVFTAASETFSKKNTNATIAETLERFRPVFTAAHAEGLLVRAYISCVIACPFEGPI
;
A
#
# COMPACT_ATOMS: atom_id res chain seq x y z
N MET A 1 11.39 18.75 25.90
CA MET A 1 11.60 18.34 24.49
C MET A 1 10.41 17.48 24.07
N PRO A 2 10.01 17.48 22.79
CA PRO A 2 8.88 16.67 22.36
C PRO A 2 9.19 15.18 22.53
N GLU A 3 8.18 14.40 22.89
CA GLU A 3 8.27 12.94 23.01
C GLU A 3 8.44 12.25 21.65
N TYR A 4 8.12 12.96 20.56
CA TYR A 4 8.20 12.46 19.19
C TYR A 4 8.66 13.54 18.23
N VAL A 5 9.59 13.18 17.34
CA VAL A 5 10.01 14.01 16.21
C VAL A 5 9.60 13.30 14.94
N ARG A 6 8.86 14.00 14.09
CA ARG A 6 8.47 13.50 12.78
C ARG A 6 9.55 13.84 11.77
N ILE A 7 10.10 12.85 11.08
CA ILE A 7 11.15 13.04 10.08
C ILE A 7 10.55 12.98 8.67
N THR A 8 10.77 14.03 7.89
CA THR A 8 10.49 14.02 6.45
C THR A 8 11.81 14.02 5.69
N ASP A 9 12.10 12.94 4.98
CA ASP A 9 13.25 12.87 4.10
C ASP A 9 12.93 13.54 2.76
N VAL A 10 13.73 14.53 2.38
CA VAL A 10 13.59 15.30 1.14
C VAL A 10 14.69 15.00 0.14
N SER A 11 15.57 14.03 0.43
CA SER A 11 16.73 13.70 -0.42
C SER A 11 16.32 13.34 -1.86
N PRO A 12 15.27 12.54 -2.12
CA PRO A 12 14.86 12.20 -3.49
C PRO A 12 14.33 13.38 -4.33
N ARG A 13 13.89 14.46 -3.68
CA ARG A 13 13.38 15.67 -4.34
C ARG A 13 14.36 16.82 -4.21
N ASP A 14 14.48 17.40 -3.02
CA ASP A 14 15.25 18.62 -2.78
C ASP A 14 16.76 18.35 -2.87
N GLY A 15 17.22 17.19 -2.42
CA GLY A 15 18.61 16.76 -2.59
C GLY A 15 18.96 16.61 -4.06
N LEU A 16 18.29 15.69 -4.76
CA LEU A 16 18.57 15.39 -6.17
C LEU A 16 18.34 16.57 -7.13
N GLN A 17 17.46 17.52 -6.79
CA GLN A 17 17.28 18.75 -7.58
C GLN A 17 18.53 19.62 -7.62
N ASN A 18 19.33 19.61 -6.55
CA ASN A 18 20.53 20.44 -6.41
C ASN A 18 21.82 19.71 -6.82
N GLU A 19 21.73 18.45 -7.23
CA GLU A 19 22.87 17.69 -7.76
C GLU A 19 23.27 18.20 -9.16
N PRO A 20 24.59 18.24 -9.45
CA PRO A 20 25.10 18.77 -10.72
C PRO A 20 24.76 17.88 -11.93
N GLY A 21 24.42 16.60 -11.70
CA GLY A 21 24.11 15.63 -12.75
C GLY A 21 22.68 15.08 -12.64
N ILE A 22 22.19 14.49 -13.74
CA ILE A 22 20.90 13.79 -13.76
C ILE A 22 21.12 12.35 -13.31
N ILE A 23 20.55 12.00 -12.15
CA ILE A 23 20.56 10.62 -11.64
C ILE A 23 19.53 9.76 -12.39
N PRO A 24 19.88 8.53 -12.83
CA PRO A 24 18.94 7.63 -13.50
C PRO A 24 17.71 7.30 -12.65
N THR A 25 16.56 7.15 -13.30
CA THR A 25 15.27 6.81 -12.66
C THR A 25 15.36 5.59 -11.74
N THR A 26 16.09 4.55 -12.15
CA THR A 26 16.27 3.32 -11.36
C THR A 26 16.97 3.56 -10.03
N GLU A 27 17.95 4.46 -9.99
CA GLU A 27 18.66 4.81 -8.75
C GLU A 27 17.81 5.70 -7.85
N LYS A 28 16.97 6.59 -8.43
CA LYS A 28 15.98 7.37 -7.67
C LYS A 28 14.96 6.47 -6.98
N VAL A 29 14.42 5.49 -7.72
CA VAL A 29 13.49 4.48 -7.20
C VAL A 29 14.17 3.69 -6.08
N ARG A 30 15.40 3.22 -6.31
CA ARG A 30 16.17 2.50 -5.29
C ARG A 30 16.38 3.32 -4.02
N LEU A 31 16.70 4.61 -4.13
CA LEU A 31 16.85 5.50 -2.99
C LEU A 31 15.55 5.57 -2.17
N VAL A 32 14.40 5.75 -2.83
CA VAL A 32 13.09 5.81 -2.15
C VAL A 32 12.75 4.47 -1.49
N GLU A 33 13.01 3.34 -2.15
CA GLU A 33 12.78 2.00 -1.59
C GLU A 33 13.66 1.73 -0.36
N LEU A 34 14.91 2.21 -0.36
CA LEU A 34 15.82 2.11 0.78
C LEU A 34 15.40 3.03 1.93
N LEU A 35 15.06 4.29 1.63
CA LEU A 35 14.55 5.23 2.63
C LEU A 35 13.28 4.69 3.30
N ALA A 36 12.40 4.05 2.53
CA ALA A 36 11.19 3.48 3.07
C ALA A 36 11.43 2.31 4.03
N GLN A 37 12.64 1.75 4.08
CA GLN A 37 13.06 0.71 5.02
C GLN A 37 13.68 1.27 6.32
N THR A 38 13.92 2.59 6.41
CA THR A 38 14.59 3.22 7.56
C THR A 38 13.65 3.56 8.71
N GLY A 39 12.34 3.60 8.47
CA GLY A 39 11.34 4.04 9.45
C GLY A 39 11.07 5.55 9.49
N VAL A 40 11.55 6.32 8.50
CA VAL A 40 11.14 7.73 8.32
C VAL A 40 9.62 7.87 8.15
N ASP A 41 9.05 8.98 8.61
CA ASP A 41 7.61 9.17 8.58
C ASP A 41 7.07 9.59 7.20
N GLU A 42 7.89 10.29 6.43
CA GLU A 42 7.54 10.80 5.11
C GLU A 42 8.76 10.89 4.22
N ILE A 43 8.55 10.60 2.94
CA ILE A 43 9.53 10.79 1.88
C ILE A 43 8.91 11.72 0.83
N GLU A 44 9.55 12.85 0.57
CA GLU A 44 9.20 13.69 -0.59
C GLU A 44 9.92 13.12 -1.81
N VAL A 45 9.16 12.39 -2.63
CA VAL A 45 9.68 11.48 -3.65
C VAL A 45 10.19 12.20 -4.89
N THR A 46 9.49 13.26 -5.31
CA THR A 46 9.77 13.96 -6.57
C THR A 46 9.02 15.31 -6.65
N SER A 47 9.17 16.01 -7.77
CA SER A 47 8.46 17.25 -8.10
C SER A 47 7.84 17.16 -9.49
N PHE A 48 6.57 17.57 -9.62
CA PHE A 48 5.90 17.75 -10.91
C PHE A 48 6.15 19.15 -11.48
N VAL A 49 7.41 19.57 -11.46
CA VAL A 49 7.89 20.78 -12.11
C VAL A 49 8.19 20.51 -13.58
N SER A 50 8.21 21.57 -14.39
CA SER A 50 8.54 21.44 -15.80
C SER A 50 10.00 20.97 -15.97
N PRO A 51 10.25 19.86 -16.70
CA PRO A 51 11.60 19.32 -16.92
C PRO A 51 12.54 20.29 -17.63
N LYS A 52 11.99 21.30 -18.32
CA LYS A 52 12.78 22.37 -18.95
C LYS A 52 13.55 23.18 -17.91
N TRP A 53 12.98 23.39 -16.74
CA TRP A 53 13.56 24.21 -15.68
C TRP A 53 14.33 23.37 -14.66
N VAL A 54 13.87 22.14 -14.41
CA VAL A 54 14.51 21.20 -13.49
C VAL A 54 14.61 19.82 -14.16
N PRO A 55 15.62 19.61 -15.03
CA PRO A 55 15.77 18.34 -15.75
C PRO A 55 16.07 17.16 -14.83
N GLN A 56 16.69 17.41 -13.67
CA GLN A 56 16.99 16.40 -12.64
C GLN A 56 15.74 15.62 -12.18
N LEU A 57 14.56 16.25 -12.21
CA LEU A 57 13.29 15.65 -11.76
C LEU A 57 12.31 15.41 -12.92
N GLY A 58 12.79 15.45 -14.17
CA GLY A 58 11.95 15.33 -15.36
C GLY A 58 11.23 13.99 -15.52
N ASP A 59 11.68 12.97 -14.79
CA ASP A 59 11.20 11.58 -14.78
C ASP A 59 10.24 11.29 -13.61
N ALA A 60 9.60 12.32 -13.04
CA ALA A 60 8.72 12.19 -11.88
C ALA A 60 7.63 11.11 -12.06
N LYS A 61 7.03 11.02 -13.25
CA LYS A 61 6.00 10.01 -13.54
C LYS A 61 6.61 8.61 -13.55
N GLU A 62 7.77 8.45 -14.18
CA GLU A 62 8.48 7.20 -14.33
C GLU A 62 8.96 6.66 -12.98
N VAL A 63 9.48 7.53 -12.10
CA VAL A 63 9.83 7.17 -10.71
C VAL A 63 8.62 6.59 -9.99
N LEU A 64 7.48 7.31 -10.00
CA LEU A 64 6.28 6.86 -9.30
C LEU A 64 5.71 5.56 -9.87
N LYS A 65 5.78 5.36 -11.19
CA LYS A 65 5.36 4.12 -11.85
C LYS A 65 6.23 2.91 -11.48
N ALA A 66 7.52 3.14 -11.27
CA ALA A 66 8.48 2.09 -10.97
C ALA A 66 8.55 1.73 -9.48
N LEU A 67 7.99 2.55 -8.58
CA LEU A 67 7.97 2.27 -7.15
C LEU A 67 7.13 1.04 -6.83
N LYS A 68 7.77 0.06 -6.18
CA LYS A 68 7.07 -1.09 -5.63
C LYS A 68 6.08 -0.68 -4.53
N PRO A 69 5.05 -1.49 -4.27
CA PRO A 69 4.24 -1.33 -3.08
C PRO A 69 5.09 -1.30 -1.83
N LEU A 70 4.97 -0.24 -1.04
CA LEU A 70 5.65 -0.17 0.25
C LEU A 70 5.06 -1.23 1.19
N PRO A 71 5.88 -1.92 1.99
CA PRO A 71 5.37 -2.84 2.99
C PRO A 71 4.51 -2.04 3.98
N GLU A 72 3.21 -2.34 4.04
CA GLU A 72 2.33 -1.64 4.97
C GLU A 72 2.72 -1.97 6.40
N GLY A 73 2.91 -0.91 7.18
CA GLY A 73 2.81 -1.03 8.62
C GLY A 73 1.39 -1.10 9.06
N GLY A 74 0.92 -2.32 9.29
CA GLY A 74 -0.25 -2.64 10.10
C GLY A 74 -1.45 -1.71 9.91
N VAL A 75 -2.18 -1.88 8.81
CA VAL A 75 -3.64 -1.87 8.87
C VAL A 75 -4.07 -3.32 8.71
N GLY A 76 -4.83 -3.82 9.68
CA GLY A 76 -4.98 -5.24 9.95
C GLY A 76 -5.45 -6.10 8.77
N VAL A 77 -4.50 -6.73 8.08
CA VAL A 77 -4.64 -8.13 7.68
C VAL A 77 -4.25 -8.93 8.93
N GLY A 78 -5.22 -9.52 9.61
CA GLY A 78 -4.96 -10.33 10.79
C GLY A 78 -4.09 -11.53 10.42
N PHE A 79 -2.79 -11.44 10.66
CA PHE A 79 -1.92 -12.60 10.69
C PHE A 79 -2.02 -13.20 12.09
N SER A 80 -2.85 -14.23 12.26
CA SER A 80 -2.73 -15.11 13.42
C SER A 80 -1.45 -15.93 13.25
N ARG A 81 -0.32 -15.35 13.67
CA ARG A 81 0.93 -16.08 13.83
C ARG A 81 0.88 -16.71 15.22
N LEU A 82 0.29 -17.90 15.32
CA LEU A 82 0.43 -18.72 16.51
C LEU A 82 1.92 -19.02 16.68
N THR A 83 2.53 -18.36 17.67
CA THR A 83 3.86 -18.70 18.14
C THR A 83 3.79 -20.09 18.75
N ASN A 84 4.59 -21.02 18.23
CA ASN A 84 4.85 -22.29 18.90
C ASN A 84 5.44 -22.00 20.28
N GLN A 85 4.62 -22.03 21.32
CA GLN A 85 5.10 -22.28 22.66
C GLN A 85 5.27 -23.80 22.77
N SER A 86 6.51 -24.24 22.67
CA SER A 86 6.92 -25.59 23.01
C SER A 86 6.74 -25.79 24.52
N GLY A 87 5.84 -26.70 24.89
CA GLY A 87 5.77 -27.23 26.25
C GLY A 87 4.42 -27.85 26.60
N GLN A 88 4.27 -29.16 26.31
CA GLN A 88 3.48 -30.19 27.03
C GLN A 88 1.99 -29.86 27.34
N SER A 89 0.97 -30.69 27.06
CA SER A 89 0.85 -32.15 27.04
C SER A 89 -0.50 -32.55 26.39
N ASP A 90 -0.52 -33.75 25.82
CA ASP A 90 -1.65 -34.59 25.37
C ASP A 90 -3.10 -34.12 25.62
N SER A 91 -3.82 -33.90 24.51
CA SER A 91 -5.14 -34.51 24.26
C SER A 91 -5.54 -34.32 22.79
N SER A 92 -5.23 -35.31 21.96
CA SER A 92 -5.63 -35.36 20.55
C SER A 92 -7.15 -35.59 20.41
N VAL A 93 -7.91 -34.54 20.11
CA VAL A 93 -9.25 -34.71 19.51
C VAL A 93 -9.05 -34.78 18.00
N ALA A 94 -8.99 -36.00 17.48
CA ALA A 94 -8.83 -36.25 16.06
C ALA A 94 -10.10 -35.80 15.29
N LEU A 95 -9.99 -34.74 14.49
CA LEU A 95 -10.94 -34.41 13.41
C LEU A 95 -10.76 -35.39 12.23
N GLY A 96 -10.88 -36.69 12.48
CA GLY A 96 -11.11 -37.69 11.44
C GLY A 96 -12.61 -37.73 11.14
N GLN A 97 -13.03 -37.43 9.90
CA GLN A 97 -14.46 -37.49 9.54
C GLN A 97 -14.73 -38.34 8.30
N SER A 98 -15.85 -39.06 8.37
CA SER A 98 -16.26 -40.15 7.47
C SER A 98 -16.68 -39.69 6.07
N PRO A 99 -16.74 -40.61 5.08
CA PRO A 99 -17.08 -40.31 3.68
C PRO A 99 -18.42 -39.57 3.48
N ALA A 100 -19.37 -39.74 4.40
CA ALA A 100 -20.69 -39.09 4.33
C ALA A 100 -20.62 -37.58 4.53
N ARG A 101 -19.76 -37.08 5.44
CA ARG A 101 -19.59 -35.64 5.67
C ARG A 101 -18.86 -34.95 4.52
N GLN A 102 -17.91 -35.63 3.88
CA GLN A 102 -17.23 -35.12 2.68
C GLN A 102 -18.20 -34.94 1.50
N ARG A 103 -19.17 -35.85 1.35
CA ARG A 103 -20.21 -35.77 0.32
C ARG A 103 -21.14 -34.57 0.52
N ILE A 104 -21.53 -34.29 1.77
CA ILE A 104 -22.33 -33.10 2.13
C ILE A 104 -21.57 -31.80 1.82
N THR A 105 -20.25 -31.74 2.07
CA THR A 105 -19.43 -30.56 1.75
C THR A 105 -19.32 -30.33 0.24
N LEU A 106 -19.22 -31.40 -0.56
CA LEU A 106 -19.19 -31.32 -2.03
C LEU A 106 -20.49 -30.78 -2.60
N ASP A 107 -21.64 -31.29 -2.15
CA ASP A 107 -22.95 -30.83 -2.62
C ASP A 107 -23.21 -29.37 -2.23
N ARG A 108 -22.79 -28.96 -1.01
CA ARG A 108 -22.83 -27.56 -0.56
C ARG A 108 -21.93 -26.65 -1.40
N ALA A 109 -20.72 -27.09 -1.76
CA ALA A 109 -19.82 -26.30 -2.60
C ALA A 109 -20.41 -26.05 -3.99
N HIS A 110 -21.15 -27.01 -4.55
CA HIS A 110 -21.86 -26.81 -5.82
C HIS A 110 -22.98 -25.78 -5.70
N ALA A 111 -23.77 -25.83 -4.63
CA ALA A 111 -24.82 -24.83 -4.37
C ALA A 111 -24.24 -23.41 -4.21
N LEU A 112 -23.15 -23.27 -3.45
CA LEU A 112 -22.50 -21.97 -3.21
C LEU A 112 -21.91 -21.34 -4.48
N ARG A 113 -21.47 -22.14 -5.47
CA ARG A 113 -21.05 -21.60 -6.78
C ARG A 113 -22.17 -20.86 -7.51
N HIS A 114 -23.42 -21.21 -7.25
CA HIS A 114 -24.58 -20.55 -7.87
C HIS A 114 -25.14 -19.40 -7.03
N ALA A 115 -24.67 -19.24 -5.78
CA ALA A 115 -25.19 -18.28 -4.81
C ALA A 115 -24.18 -17.18 -4.40
N MET A 116 -23.08 -17.02 -5.15
CA MET A 116 -22.06 -16.00 -4.84
C MET A 116 -22.65 -14.59 -4.86
N ASN A 117 -22.21 -13.74 -3.92
CA ASN A 117 -22.66 -12.35 -3.82
C ASN A 117 -21.92 -11.42 -4.81
N GLY A 118 -22.33 -10.14 -4.91
CA GLY A 118 -21.76 -9.17 -5.85
C GLY A 118 -20.23 -9.03 -5.77
N PRO A 119 -19.65 -8.79 -4.58
CA PRO A 119 -18.20 -8.78 -4.37
C PRO A 119 -17.52 -10.09 -4.77
N GLU A 120 -18.02 -11.25 -4.34
CA GLU A 120 -17.46 -12.55 -4.72
C GLU A 120 -17.48 -12.78 -6.25
N HIS A 121 -18.56 -12.39 -6.94
CA HIS A 121 -18.63 -12.40 -8.40
C HIS A 121 -17.58 -11.51 -9.04
N ALA A 122 -17.43 -10.29 -8.54
CA ALA A 122 -16.46 -9.33 -9.04
C ALA A 122 -15.02 -9.83 -8.88
N LEU A 123 -14.68 -10.35 -7.69
CA LEU A 123 -13.35 -10.91 -7.43
C LEU A 123 -13.10 -12.18 -8.24
N TRP A 124 -14.10 -13.05 -8.40
CA TRP A 124 -13.96 -14.25 -9.23
C TRP A 124 -13.61 -13.92 -10.69
N ASN A 125 -14.27 -12.93 -11.28
CA ASN A 125 -13.99 -12.50 -12.65
C ASN A 125 -12.54 -12.01 -12.81
N ALA A 126 -11.98 -11.39 -11.77
CA ALA A 126 -10.59 -10.95 -11.77
C ALA A 126 -9.60 -12.12 -11.55
N LEU A 127 -9.89 -13.04 -10.64
CA LEU A 127 -9.03 -14.18 -10.29
C LEU A 127 -9.02 -15.30 -11.35
N ASN A 128 -10.11 -15.50 -12.09
CA ASN A 128 -10.24 -16.60 -13.06
C ASN A 128 -9.50 -16.34 -14.39
N ASP A 129 -8.89 -15.18 -14.57
CA ASP A 129 -8.03 -14.90 -15.70
C ASP A 129 -6.62 -15.46 -15.46
N ARG A 130 -6.38 -16.68 -15.95
CA ARG A 130 -5.08 -17.35 -15.79
C ARG A 130 -3.93 -16.61 -16.46
N ALA A 131 -4.17 -15.92 -17.57
CA ALA A 131 -3.11 -15.17 -18.26
C ALA A 131 -2.64 -13.98 -17.42
N ARG A 132 -3.56 -13.32 -16.71
CA ARG A 132 -3.24 -12.23 -15.77
C ARG A 132 -2.62 -12.74 -14.47
N MET A 133 -3.18 -13.81 -13.92
CA MET A 133 -2.83 -14.28 -12.58
C MET A 133 -1.61 -15.17 -12.53
N GLY A 134 -1.24 -15.83 -13.64
CA GLY A 134 -0.16 -16.81 -13.69
C GLY A 134 -0.48 -18.15 -13.02
N PHE A 135 -1.42 -18.16 -12.08
CA PHE A 135 -1.83 -19.33 -11.29
C PHE A 135 -3.32 -19.66 -11.47
N LYS A 136 -3.70 -20.91 -11.22
CA LYS A 136 -5.10 -21.34 -11.30
C LYS A 136 -5.83 -21.17 -9.97
N PHE A 137 -6.82 -20.28 -9.96
CA PHE A 137 -7.79 -20.17 -8.87
C PHE A 137 -9.03 -21.04 -9.11
N ARG A 138 -9.60 -21.53 -8.03
CA ARG A 138 -10.88 -22.24 -7.97
C ARG A 138 -11.77 -21.49 -7.00
N ARG A 139 -13.05 -21.34 -7.33
CA ARG A 139 -14.05 -20.79 -6.41
C ARG A 139 -14.80 -21.87 -5.64
N GLN A 140 -15.22 -21.56 -4.41
CA GLN A 140 -16.01 -22.42 -3.54
C GLN A 140 -15.39 -23.83 -3.47
N HIS A 141 -14.13 -23.87 -3.05
CA HIS A 141 -13.30 -25.07 -3.04
C HIS A 141 -13.53 -25.86 -1.74
N PRO A 142 -14.05 -27.10 -1.82
CA PRO A 142 -14.22 -27.93 -0.64
C PRO A 142 -12.84 -28.41 -0.14
N LEU A 143 -12.59 -28.21 1.14
CA LEU A 143 -11.39 -28.65 1.84
C LEU A 143 -11.80 -29.26 3.18
N GLY A 144 -11.83 -30.60 3.24
CA GLY A 144 -12.29 -31.34 4.42
C GLY A 144 -13.70 -30.90 4.87
N PRO A 145 -13.87 -30.44 6.12
CA PRO A 145 -15.18 -29.99 6.61
C PRO A 145 -15.55 -28.57 6.16
N PHE A 146 -14.64 -27.82 5.51
CA PHE A 146 -14.84 -26.41 5.15
C PHE A 146 -14.91 -26.19 3.63
N ILE A 147 -15.43 -25.03 3.25
CA ILE A 147 -15.45 -24.55 1.86
C ILE A 147 -14.76 -23.20 1.85
N LEU A 148 -13.77 -23.05 0.98
CA LEU A 148 -13.00 -21.82 0.80
C LEU A 148 -13.58 -21.02 -0.37
N ASP A 149 -13.76 -19.70 -0.22
CA ASP A 149 -14.36 -18.86 -1.26
C ASP A 149 -13.54 -18.90 -2.54
N PHE A 150 -12.23 -18.74 -2.43
CA PHE A 150 -11.29 -19.00 -3.51
C PHE A 150 -10.05 -19.76 -3.02
N TYR A 151 -9.52 -20.62 -3.87
CA TYR A 151 -8.36 -21.44 -3.57
C TYR A 151 -7.44 -21.60 -4.77
N CYS A 152 -6.14 -21.39 -4.56
CA CYS A 152 -5.09 -21.70 -5.49
C CYS A 152 -4.23 -22.85 -4.95
N HIS A 153 -4.25 -23.99 -5.64
CA HIS A 153 -3.50 -25.17 -5.23
C HIS A 153 -1.99 -24.98 -5.38
N GLU A 154 -1.55 -24.33 -6.46
CA GLU A 154 -0.14 -24.08 -6.79
C GLU A 154 0.56 -23.30 -5.66
N LEU A 155 -0.17 -22.40 -5.01
CA LEU A 155 0.35 -21.51 -3.97
C LEU A 155 -0.02 -21.95 -2.54
N ARG A 156 -0.81 -23.02 -2.41
CA ARG A 156 -1.50 -23.41 -1.16
C ARG A 156 -2.14 -22.19 -0.48
N LEU A 157 -2.95 -21.46 -1.24
CA LEU A 157 -3.49 -20.16 -0.84
C LEU A 157 -5.01 -20.16 -0.92
N ALA A 158 -5.66 -19.90 0.21
CA ALA A 158 -7.07 -19.56 0.33
C ALA A 158 -7.24 -18.02 0.30
N VAL A 159 -8.28 -17.55 -0.38
CA VAL A 159 -8.72 -16.15 -0.34
C VAL A 159 -10.18 -16.13 0.07
N GLU A 160 -10.48 -15.35 1.10
CA GLU A 160 -11.82 -15.20 1.68
C GLU A 160 -12.29 -13.77 1.49
N VAL A 161 -13.54 -13.62 1.05
CA VAL A 161 -14.16 -12.29 0.88
C VAL A 161 -15.01 -12.03 2.11
N ASP A 162 -14.51 -11.17 2.98
CA ASP A 162 -15.11 -10.88 4.26
C ASP A 162 -16.33 -9.98 4.06
N GLY A 163 -17.52 -10.56 4.27
CA GLY A 163 -18.72 -9.82 4.60
C GLY A 163 -18.79 -9.69 6.10
N CYS A 164 -18.57 -8.49 6.63
CA CYS A 164 -18.72 -8.20 8.04
C CYS A 164 -20.03 -8.80 8.58
N THR A 165 -19.93 -9.95 9.23
CA THR A 165 -21.08 -10.60 9.87
C THR A 165 -20.98 -10.34 11.35
N HIS A 166 -22.11 -9.87 11.86
CA HIS A 166 -22.26 -9.32 13.19
C HIS A 166 -21.78 -10.27 14.29
N ARG A 167 -21.18 -9.66 15.30
CA ARG A 167 -20.79 -10.25 16.59
C ARG A 167 -21.93 -11.09 17.16
N ASN A 168 -21.71 -12.39 17.28
CA ASN A 168 -22.25 -13.24 18.35
C ASN A 168 -21.09 -14.11 18.86
N ALA A 169 -20.95 -14.21 20.18
CA ALA A 169 -19.79 -14.83 20.84
C ALA A 169 -19.56 -16.31 20.47
N ASP A 170 -20.60 -17.01 20.00
CA ASP A 170 -20.51 -18.41 19.55
C ASP A 170 -19.86 -18.58 18.16
N ALA A 171 -19.88 -17.55 17.31
CA ALA A 171 -19.27 -17.60 15.97
C ALA A 171 -17.73 -17.49 16.02
N GLN A 172 -17.20 -16.83 17.06
CA GLN A 172 -15.77 -16.57 17.24
C GLN A 172 -14.95 -17.85 17.49
N GLY A 173 -15.53 -18.85 18.15
CA GLY A 173 -14.88 -20.15 18.38
C GLY A 173 -14.80 -21.02 17.12
N TYR A 174 -15.87 -21.03 16.32
CA TYR A 174 -15.93 -21.81 15.08
C TYR A 174 -14.98 -21.29 13.99
N ASP A 175 -14.84 -19.97 13.88
CA ASP A 175 -13.90 -19.36 12.92
C ASP A 175 -12.43 -19.57 13.30
N ALA A 176 -12.09 -19.53 14.60
CA ALA A 176 -10.72 -19.78 15.07
C ALA A 176 -10.29 -21.25 14.89
N GLU A 177 -11.20 -22.20 15.12
CA GLU A 177 -10.96 -23.62 14.85
C GLU A 177 -10.81 -23.90 13.35
N ARG A 178 -11.62 -23.26 12.51
CA ARG A 178 -11.51 -23.32 11.05
C ARG A 178 -10.15 -22.82 10.58
N ASP A 179 -9.74 -21.63 11.01
CA ASP A 179 -8.45 -21.04 10.61
C ASP A 179 -7.28 -21.92 11.04
N THR A 180 -7.33 -22.45 12.27
CA THR A 180 -6.30 -23.37 12.80
C THR A 180 -6.22 -24.66 11.99
N TRP A 181 -7.38 -25.23 11.61
CA TRP A 181 -7.42 -26.44 10.81
C TRP A 181 -6.93 -26.21 9.38
N VAL A 182 -7.35 -25.13 8.71
CA VAL A 182 -6.88 -24.78 7.35
C VAL A 182 -5.37 -24.56 7.35
N ALA A 183 -4.84 -23.85 8.34
CA ALA A 183 -3.40 -23.65 8.51
C ALA A 183 -2.66 -24.97 8.73
N SER A 184 -3.24 -25.92 9.49
CA SER A 184 -2.65 -27.26 9.70
C SER A 184 -2.51 -28.08 8.41
N GLN A 185 -3.31 -27.77 7.38
CA GLN A 185 -3.20 -28.36 6.04
C GLN A 185 -2.10 -27.70 5.19
N GLY A 186 -1.32 -26.77 5.77
CA GLY A 186 -0.27 -26.01 5.08
C GLY A 186 -0.83 -24.98 4.11
N ILE A 187 -2.07 -24.54 4.32
CA ILE A 187 -2.75 -23.55 3.49
C ILE A 187 -2.71 -22.20 4.19
N ARG A 188 -2.30 -21.18 3.44
CA ARG A 188 -2.28 -19.78 3.87
C ARG A 188 -3.60 -19.14 3.52
N THR A 189 -4.09 -18.22 4.34
CA THR A 189 -5.36 -17.52 4.10
C THR A 189 -5.13 -16.02 3.97
N ILE A 190 -5.67 -15.41 2.91
CA ILE A 190 -5.78 -13.96 2.74
C ILE A 190 -7.26 -13.59 2.87
N ARG A 191 -7.56 -12.61 3.71
CA ARG A 191 -8.90 -12.03 3.82
C ARG A 191 -8.96 -10.70 3.09
N VAL A 192 -10.02 -10.48 2.32
CA VAL A 192 -10.26 -9.25 1.57
C VAL A 192 -11.62 -8.68 1.97
N SER A 193 -11.69 -7.38 2.28
CA SER A 193 -12.96 -6.74 2.59
C SER A 193 -13.84 -6.57 1.34
N ASN A 194 -15.16 -6.67 1.52
CA ASN A 194 -16.15 -6.33 0.49
C ASN A 194 -15.90 -4.96 -0.13
N ASP A 195 -15.62 -3.93 0.69
CA ASP A 195 -15.40 -2.56 0.20
C ASP A 195 -14.22 -2.46 -0.77
N SER A 196 -13.13 -3.19 -0.51
CA SER A 196 -11.96 -3.21 -1.40
C SER A 196 -12.28 -3.88 -2.73
N VAL A 197 -13.08 -4.95 -2.70
CA VAL A 197 -13.51 -5.68 -3.89
C VAL A 197 -14.50 -4.86 -4.72
N ILE A 198 -15.43 -4.16 -4.07
CA ILE A 198 -16.38 -3.25 -4.73
C ILE A 198 -15.65 -2.09 -5.38
N ALA A 199 -14.65 -1.53 -4.69
CA ALA A 199 -13.86 -0.42 -5.20
C ALA A 199 -13.07 -0.82 -6.46
N ASP A 200 -12.32 -1.93 -6.40
CA ASP A 200 -11.59 -2.44 -7.56
C ASP A 200 -11.24 -3.94 -7.42
N PRO A 201 -12.01 -4.85 -8.04
CA PRO A 201 -11.78 -6.29 -7.93
C PRO A 201 -10.51 -6.74 -8.68
N ILE A 202 -10.09 -6.01 -9.73
CA ILE A 202 -8.88 -6.33 -10.49
C ILE A 202 -7.66 -6.02 -9.63
N MET A 203 -7.65 -4.88 -8.94
CA MET A 203 -6.55 -4.48 -8.08
C MET A 203 -6.38 -5.44 -6.89
N VAL A 204 -7.49 -5.88 -6.27
CA VAL A 204 -7.46 -6.92 -5.24
C VAL A 204 -6.79 -8.20 -5.78
N ALA A 205 -7.19 -8.66 -6.97
CA ALA A 205 -6.60 -9.87 -7.58
C ALA A 205 -5.09 -9.70 -7.84
N LEU A 206 -4.65 -8.56 -8.38
CA LEU A 206 -3.22 -8.28 -8.58
C LEU A 206 -2.45 -8.25 -7.26
N ARG A 207 -3.02 -7.69 -6.19
CA ARG A 207 -2.41 -7.70 -4.86
C ARG A 207 -2.23 -9.12 -4.31
N ILE A 208 -3.24 -9.97 -4.47
CA ILE A 208 -3.18 -11.40 -4.11
C ILE A 208 -2.05 -12.09 -4.88
N ARG A 209 -1.92 -11.81 -6.19
CA ARG A 209 -0.84 -12.34 -7.03
C ARG A 209 0.53 -11.91 -6.54
N ASP A 210 0.72 -10.63 -6.23
CA ASP A 210 2.03 -10.11 -5.82
C ASP A 210 2.44 -10.66 -4.45
N ILE A 211 1.49 -10.79 -3.51
CA ILE A 211 1.73 -11.46 -2.22
C ILE A 211 2.14 -12.91 -2.44
N ALA A 212 1.44 -13.62 -3.32
CA ALA A 212 1.74 -15.00 -3.65
C ALA A 212 3.14 -15.18 -4.27
N LEU A 213 3.55 -14.28 -5.17
CA LEU A 213 4.88 -14.30 -5.78
C LEU A 213 5.98 -13.98 -4.77
N ALA A 214 5.76 -13.00 -3.88
CA ALA A 214 6.71 -12.69 -2.80
C ALA A 214 6.86 -13.86 -1.82
N MET A 215 5.78 -14.62 -1.63
CA MET A 215 5.71 -15.80 -0.79
C MET A 215 6.39 -17.05 -1.38
N ASP A 216 6.50 -17.14 -2.69
CA ASP A 216 7.16 -18.24 -3.41
C ASP A 216 8.68 -17.99 -3.57
N ALA A 217 9.08 -16.71 -3.60
CA ALA A 217 10.47 -16.29 -3.70
C ALA A 217 11.27 -16.43 -2.37
N GLY A 218 10.66 -16.92 -1.29
CA GLY A 218 11.22 -16.90 0.06
C GLY A 218 11.08 -18.21 0.83
N ASP A 219 11.80 -19.25 0.40
CA ASP A 219 12.24 -20.34 1.29
C ASP A 219 13.77 -20.32 1.39
N ALA A 220 14.29 -19.68 2.44
CA ALA A 220 15.60 -19.93 3.04
C ALA A 220 15.76 -19.13 4.34
N SER A 221 15.56 -19.82 5.45
CA SER A 221 16.28 -19.67 6.71
C SER A 221 17.33 -18.54 6.81
N GLN A 222 16.98 -17.40 7.41
CA GLN A 222 17.92 -16.63 8.24
C GLN A 222 17.18 -15.97 9.41
N PRO A 223 17.77 -15.96 10.62
CA PRO A 223 17.18 -15.27 11.77
C PRO A 223 17.24 -13.76 11.54
N THR A 224 16.08 -13.13 11.47
CA THR A 224 15.96 -11.67 11.39
C THR A 224 16.50 -11.06 12.70
N PRO A 225 17.38 -10.03 12.66
CA PRO A 225 17.81 -9.33 13.86
C PRO A 225 16.59 -8.70 14.54
N THR A 226 16.38 -8.99 15.81
CA THR A 226 15.33 -8.39 16.63
C THR A 226 15.67 -6.92 16.90
N LEU A 227 14.95 -6.01 16.25
CA LEU A 227 14.89 -4.60 16.64
C LEU A 227 14.07 -4.45 17.93
N PRO A 228 14.41 -3.48 18.80
CA PRO A 228 13.76 -3.28 20.08
C PRO A 228 12.26 -3.04 19.89
N SER A 229 11.47 -3.69 20.74
CA SER A 229 10.01 -3.64 20.77
C SER A 229 9.52 -2.20 21.01
N GLY A 230 9.13 -1.52 19.95
CA GLY A 230 8.54 -0.19 20.00
C GLY A 230 8.03 0.28 18.64
N ARG A 231 6.71 0.10 18.42
CA ARG A 231 5.94 0.41 17.20
C ARG A 231 6.26 -0.49 15.99
N GLY A 232 5.23 -1.14 15.47
CA GLY A 232 5.31 -1.86 14.20
C GLY A 232 5.80 -0.93 13.10
N PHE A 233 6.61 -1.48 12.19
CA PHE A 233 7.21 -0.77 11.06
C PHE A 233 6.13 -0.03 10.26
N LYS A 234 6.00 1.30 10.36
CA LYS A 234 5.00 2.09 9.62
C LYS A 234 5.56 2.50 8.26
N ALA A 235 4.85 2.16 7.17
CA ALA A 235 5.20 2.66 5.85
C ALA A 235 5.24 4.20 5.85
N PRO A 236 6.26 4.85 5.24
CA PRO A 236 6.30 6.29 5.13
C PRO A 236 5.15 6.80 4.28
N MET A 237 4.65 7.99 4.61
CA MET A 237 3.80 8.72 3.68
C MET A 237 4.66 9.22 2.51
N LEU A 238 4.19 9.02 1.27
CA LEU A 238 4.86 9.60 0.11
C LEU A 238 4.23 10.95 -0.25
N SER A 239 5.07 11.94 -0.50
CA SER A 239 4.69 13.27 -0.95
C SER A 239 5.41 13.70 -2.21
N ALA A 240 4.85 14.70 -2.92
CA ALA A 240 5.47 15.29 -4.11
C ALA A 240 5.25 16.80 -4.17
N LEU A 241 6.24 17.55 -4.67
CA LEU A 241 6.13 18.99 -4.88
C LEU A 241 5.29 19.29 -6.14
N VAL A 242 4.38 20.26 -6.05
CA VAL A 242 3.53 20.72 -7.16
C VAL A 242 3.63 22.24 -7.30
N PRO A 243 4.22 22.77 -8.38
CA PRO A 243 4.41 24.22 -8.54
C PRO A 243 3.17 24.97 -9.05
N ASN A 244 2.15 24.24 -9.53
CA ASN A 244 0.92 24.78 -10.11
C ASN A 244 -0.11 23.65 -10.33
N SER A 245 -1.30 24.00 -10.84
CA SER A 245 -2.38 23.05 -11.14
C SER A 245 -2.02 21.98 -12.18
N LEU A 246 -1.14 22.28 -13.14
CA LEU A 246 -0.68 21.28 -14.11
C LEU A 246 0.20 20.23 -13.43
N GLY A 247 1.08 20.66 -12.52
CA GLY A 247 1.87 19.75 -11.70
C GLY A 247 0.98 18.90 -10.78
N PHE A 248 -0.07 19.51 -10.20
CA PHE A 248 -1.07 18.78 -9.42
C PHE A 248 -1.80 17.71 -10.25
N GLN A 249 -2.18 18.02 -11.50
CA GLN A 249 -2.77 17.03 -12.39
C GLN A 249 -1.82 15.85 -12.62
N GLY A 250 -0.50 16.08 -12.69
CA GLY A 250 0.49 15.01 -12.75
C GLY A 250 0.44 14.06 -11.55
N VAL A 251 0.20 14.56 -10.34
CA VAL A 251 -0.01 13.74 -9.13
C VAL A 251 -1.30 12.91 -9.25
N VAL A 252 -2.39 13.54 -9.70
CA VAL A 252 -3.67 12.85 -9.91
C VAL A 252 -3.50 11.72 -10.93
N ASP A 253 -2.86 11.99 -12.06
CA ASP A 253 -2.57 11.00 -13.10
C ASP A 253 -1.71 9.85 -12.56
N ALA A 254 -0.69 10.15 -11.76
CA ALA A 254 0.19 9.15 -11.17
C ALA A 254 -0.55 8.26 -10.16
N ASN A 255 -1.41 8.85 -9.31
CA ASN A 255 -2.24 8.10 -8.37
C ASN A 255 -3.29 7.23 -9.10
N ARG A 256 -3.87 7.74 -10.20
CA ARG A 256 -4.77 6.95 -11.05
C ARG A 256 -4.04 5.79 -11.72
N PHE A 257 -2.86 6.04 -12.26
CA PHE A 257 -2.05 5.01 -12.95
C PHE A 257 -1.54 3.93 -11.99
N ALA A 258 -1.17 4.30 -10.77
CA ALA A 258 -0.70 3.34 -9.78
C ALA A 258 -1.84 2.48 -9.20
N TYR A 259 -3.10 2.76 -9.56
CA TYR A 259 -4.33 2.14 -9.03
C TYR A 259 -4.33 2.03 -7.49
N ARG A 260 -3.59 2.93 -6.84
CA ARG A 260 -3.43 3.13 -5.40
C ARG A 260 -3.11 4.59 -5.15
N ARG A 261 -3.50 5.12 -4.00
CA ARG A 261 -3.08 6.46 -3.57
C ARG A 261 -1.61 6.42 -3.14
N LEU A 262 -0.71 6.54 -4.12
CA LEU A 262 0.73 6.53 -3.90
C LEU A 262 1.16 7.82 -3.19
N ILE A 263 0.85 8.97 -3.79
CA ILE A 263 1.08 10.28 -3.20
C ILE A 263 -0.14 10.66 -2.36
N SER A 264 0.05 10.76 -1.05
CA SER A 264 -1.00 11.14 -0.09
C SER A 264 -0.91 12.60 0.36
N LYS A 265 0.19 13.28 0.01
CA LYS A 265 0.44 14.68 0.33
C LYS A 265 1.13 15.40 -0.83
N VAL A 266 0.71 16.63 -1.11
CA VAL A 266 1.41 17.52 -2.04
C VAL A 266 2.08 18.66 -1.29
N SER A 267 3.20 19.14 -1.81
CA SER A 267 3.88 20.32 -1.29
C SER A 267 3.78 21.48 -2.28
N VAL A 268 3.50 22.67 -1.78
CA VAL A 268 3.67 23.94 -2.49
C VAL A 268 4.79 24.75 -1.84
N PHE A 269 5.18 25.86 -2.45
CA PHE A 269 6.25 26.70 -1.92
C PHE A 269 5.99 28.18 -2.16
N THR A 270 6.39 29.01 -1.21
CA THR A 270 6.46 30.47 -1.33
C THR A 270 7.73 30.96 -0.62
N ALA A 271 7.86 32.27 -0.45
CA ALA A 271 8.98 32.89 0.25
C ALA A 271 8.49 33.97 1.22
N ALA A 272 9.33 34.30 2.19
CA ALA A 272 9.15 35.46 3.07
C ALA A 272 9.79 36.74 2.50
N SER A 273 10.42 36.65 1.32
CA SER A 273 11.10 37.76 0.63
C SER A 273 10.51 37.99 -0.76
N GLU A 274 10.12 39.24 -1.05
CA GLU A 274 9.56 39.63 -2.35
C GLU A 274 10.58 39.48 -3.47
N THR A 275 11.82 39.91 -3.25
CA THR A 275 12.89 39.78 -4.26
C THR A 275 13.21 38.32 -4.53
N PHE A 276 13.26 37.48 -3.49
CA PHE A 276 13.47 36.05 -3.67
C PHE A 276 12.31 35.40 -4.44
N SER A 277 11.06 35.71 -4.09
CA SER A 277 9.88 35.20 -4.79
C SER A 277 9.89 35.57 -6.28
N LYS A 278 10.13 36.86 -6.59
CA LYS A 278 10.19 37.36 -7.97
C LYS A 278 11.31 36.70 -8.77
N LYS A 279 12.50 36.54 -8.21
CA LYS A 279 13.63 35.90 -8.93
C LYS A 279 13.42 34.41 -9.18
N ASN A 280 12.80 33.68 -8.25
CA ASN A 280 12.62 32.22 -8.37
C ASN A 280 11.37 31.82 -9.14
N THR A 281 10.30 32.64 -9.11
CA THR A 281 8.99 32.27 -9.66
C THR A 281 8.40 33.27 -10.64
N ASN A 282 9.09 34.40 -10.85
CA ASN A 282 8.60 35.56 -11.60
C ASN A 282 7.24 36.10 -11.09
N ALA A 283 7.01 36.02 -9.77
CA ALA A 283 5.80 36.46 -9.10
C ALA A 283 6.08 36.96 -7.68
N THR A 284 5.26 37.90 -7.20
CA THR A 284 5.20 38.35 -5.80
C THR A 284 4.69 37.25 -4.89
N ILE A 285 4.88 37.42 -3.58
CA ILE A 285 4.36 36.47 -2.58
C ILE A 285 2.83 36.31 -2.75
N ALA A 286 2.10 37.43 -2.84
CA ALA A 286 0.65 37.43 -3.03
C ALA A 286 0.21 36.68 -4.29
N GLU A 287 0.89 36.90 -5.43
CA GLU A 287 0.59 36.21 -6.68
C GLU A 287 0.89 34.71 -6.61
N THR A 288 1.96 34.30 -5.90
CA THR A 288 2.23 32.87 -5.71
C THR A 288 1.14 32.19 -4.87
N LEU A 289 0.67 32.84 -3.81
CA LEU A 289 -0.42 32.31 -2.98
C LEU A 289 -1.72 32.19 -3.78
N GLU A 290 -2.05 33.19 -4.60
CA GLU A 290 -3.22 33.15 -5.48
C GLU A 290 -3.11 32.01 -6.51
N ARG A 291 -1.91 31.79 -7.08
CA ARG A 291 -1.62 30.67 -7.98
C ARG A 291 -1.85 29.30 -7.34
N PHE A 292 -1.66 29.17 -6.01
CA PHE A 292 -1.87 27.90 -5.30
C PHE A 292 -3.31 27.67 -4.82
N ARG A 293 -4.17 28.69 -4.79
CA ARG A 293 -5.60 28.50 -4.46
C ARG A 293 -6.26 27.32 -5.21
N PRO A 294 -6.17 27.21 -6.55
CA PRO A 294 -6.77 26.08 -7.26
C PRO A 294 -6.14 24.74 -6.87
N VAL A 295 -4.85 24.71 -6.53
CA VAL A 295 -4.17 23.50 -6.03
C VAL A 295 -4.74 23.09 -4.68
N PHE A 296 -4.98 24.02 -3.76
CA PHE A 296 -5.57 23.73 -2.45
C PHE A 296 -7.00 23.18 -2.60
N THR A 297 -7.81 23.81 -3.43
CA THR A 297 -9.18 23.35 -3.72
C THR A 297 -9.17 21.93 -4.32
N ALA A 298 -8.31 21.69 -5.30
CA ALA A 298 -8.21 20.38 -5.96
C ALA A 298 -7.64 19.29 -5.02
N ALA A 299 -6.61 19.62 -4.22
CA ALA A 299 -6.05 18.71 -3.23
C ALA A 299 -7.11 18.32 -2.19
N HIS A 300 -7.92 19.27 -1.72
CA HIS A 300 -9.03 18.99 -0.81
C HIS A 300 -10.08 18.06 -1.44
N ALA A 301 -10.47 18.33 -2.70
CA ALA A 301 -11.43 17.50 -3.43
C ALA A 301 -10.92 16.06 -3.65
N GLU A 302 -9.62 15.90 -3.87
CA GLU A 302 -8.94 14.59 -3.99
C GLU A 302 -8.59 13.98 -2.62
N GLY A 303 -8.89 14.65 -1.51
CA GLY A 303 -8.57 14.20 -0.15
C GLY A 303 -7.06 14.08 0.14
N LEU A 304 -6.23 14.87 -0.55
CA LEU A 304 -4.78 14.93 -0.34
C LEU A 304 -4.42 15.98 0.71
N LEU A 305 -3.42 15.66 1.54
CA LEU A 305 -2.84 16.65 2.45
C LEU A 305 -2.01 17.67 1.67
N VAL A 306 -1.89 18.89 2.20
CA VAL A 306 -1.05 19.93 1.63
C VAL A 306 -0.01 20.40 2.65
N ARG A 307 1.25 20.50 2.24
CA ARG A 307 2.34 21.19 2.95
C ARG A 307 2.72 22.45 2.17
N ALA A 308 3.06 23.53 2.86
CA ALA A 308 3.66 24.71 2.26
C ALA A 308 5.09 24.92 2.80
N TYR A 309 6.05 25.09 1.89
CA TYR A 309 7.38 25.60 2.23
C TYR A 309 7.38 27.13 2.19
N ILE A 310 8.06 27.75 3.15
CA ILE A 310 8.34 29.19 3.15
C ILE A 310 9.85 29.36 3.13
N SER A 311 10.38 29.88 2.03
CA SER A 311 11.81 30.16 1.86
C SER A 311 12.18 31.47 2.55
N CYS A 312 13.46 31.63 2.91
CA CYS A 312 14.02 32.87 3.47
C CYS A 312 13.40 33.32 4.82
N VAL A 313 12.91 32.39 5.65
CA VAL A 313 12.28 32.71 6.95
C VAL A 313 13.20 33.36 7.99
N ILE A 314 14.52 33.28 7.80
CA ILE A 314 15.51 33.91 8.69
C ILE A 314 16.23 35.04 7.95
N ALA A 315 16.66 34.78 6.71
CA ALA A 315 17.34 35.75 5.87
C ALA A 315 17.14 35.43 4.40
N CYS A 316 17.17 36.47 3.58
CA CYS A 316 17.16 36.42 2.13
C CYS A 316 18.56 36.71 1.57
N PRO A 317 19.04 35.96 0.57
CA PRO A 317 20.33 36.23 -0.08
C PRO A 317 20.35 37.55 -0.87
N PHE A 318 19.21 38.20 -1.09
CA PHE A 318 19.10 39.47 -1.82
C PHE A 318 18.77 40.67 -0.92
N GLU A 319 17.96 40.46 0.11
CA GLU A 319 17.44 41.54 0.98
C GLU A 319 18.11 41.56 2.36
N GLY A 320 18.85 40.51 2.74
CA GLY A 320 19.41 40.38 4.08
C GLY A 320 18.40 39.81 5.08
N PRO A 321 18.47 40.19 6.37
CA PRO A 321 17.52 39.73 7.40
C PRO A 321 16.05 40.04 7.02
N ILE A 322 15.14 39.12 7.35
CA ILE A 322 13.69 39.19 7.06
C ILE A 322 12.89 39.36 8.36
#